data_AF-A0AAE1NJ46-F1
#
_entry.id   AF-A0AAE1NJ46-F1
#
_cell.length_a   1.000
_cell.length_b   1.000
_cell.length_c   1.000
_cell.angle_alpha   90.00
_cell.angle_beta   90.00
_cell.angle_gamma   90.00
#
_symmetry.space_group_name_H-M   'P 1'
#
loop_
_entity.id
_entity.type
_entity.pdbx_description
1 polymer ?
#
loop_
_entity_poly.entity_id
_entity_poly.type
_entity_poly.pdbx_seq_one_letter_code
_entity_poly.pdbx_strand_id
1 'polypeptide(L)'
;MQSKPCRSHKWIMVYQCHFTKFVIICTVSSKRASDVAFQLLDIFLLFGTPSILQSDKEFTAGVIKNLKLLWPQLTMVHGRPRHPQSQGSIERANGDINFLDV
;
A
#
# COMPACT_ATOMS: atom_id res chain seq x y z
N MET A 1 -6.25 22.59 19.73
CA MET A 1 -5.26 22.00 18.80
C MET A 1 -5.11 22.95 17.62
N GLN A 2 -3.94 23.55 17.41
CA GLN A 2 -3.65 24.28 16.17
C GLN A 2 -2.91 23.34 15.23
N SER A 3 -3.50 23.02 14.08
CA SER A 3 -2.80 22.35 12.98
C SER A 3 -2.31 23.41 11.99
N LYS A 4 -1.00 23.43 11.74
CA LYS A 4 -0.41 24.15 10.61
C LYS A 4 -0.91 23.50 9.30
N PRO A 5 -1.07 24.24 8.19
CA PRO A 5 -1.45 23.64 6.93
C PRO A 5 -0.27 22.80 6.43
N CYS A 6 -0.34 21.49 6.63
CA CYS A 6 0.66 20.55 6.13
C CYS A 6 0.44 20.35 4.63
N ARG A 7 0.90 21.30 3.83
CA ARG A 7 0.90 21.23 2.36
C ARG A 7 2.00 20.30 1.83
N SER A 8 2.16 19.08 2.39
CA SER A 8 3.34 18.26 2.09
C SER A 8 3.13 16.76 1.87
N HIS A 9 1.90 16.26 1.71
CA HIS A 9 1.69 14.87 1.30
C HIS A 9 0.87 14.84 0.01
N LYS A 10 1.58 14.76 -1.12
CA LYS A 10 1.00 14.78 -2.48
C LYS A 10 0.42 13.41 -2.89
N TRP A 11 0.73 12.36 -2.15
CA TRP A 11 0.47 10.99 -2.56
C TRP A 11 -0.34 10.25 -1.52
N ILE A 12 -1.39 9.59 -1.99
CA ILE A 12 -2.23 8.70 -1.21
C ILE A 12 -1.86 7.27 -1.61
N MET A 13 -1.58 6.44 -0.61
CA MET A 13 -1.47 5.01 -0.76
C MET A 13 -2.76 4.36 -0.28
N VAL A 14 -3.32 3.50 -1.13
CA VAL A 14 -4.51 2.72 -0.83
C VAL A 14 -4.10 1.26 -0.73
N TYR A 15 -4.22 0.71 0.47
CA TYR A 15 -4.04 -0.71 0.72
C TYR A 15 -5.41 -1.34 0.92
N GLN A 16 -5.78 -2.28 0.05
CA GLN A 16 -7.03 -3.02 0.18
C GLN A 16 -6.74 -4.49 0.46
N CYS A 17 -7.33 -5.00 1.54
CA CYS A 17 -7.37 -6.44 1.76
C CYS A 17 -8.38 -7.07 0.81
N HIS A 18 -7.92 -7.97 -0.06
CA HIS A 18 -8.79 -8.58 -1.05
C HIS A 18 -9.89 -9.46 -0.42
N PHE A 19 -9.62 -10.08 0.74
CA PHE A 19 -10.54 -11.02 1.40
C PHE A 19 -11.70 -10.29 2.09
N THR A 20 -11.39 -9.34 2.97
CA THR A 20 -12.37 -8.63 3.79
C THR A 20 -12.90 -7.35 3.14
N LYS A 21 -12.27 -6.90 2.05
CA LYS A 21 -12.50 -5.60 1.42
C LYS A 21 -12.22 -4.39 2.33
N PHE A 22 -11.57 -4.56 3.48
CA PHE A 22 -11.13 -3.41 4.27
C PHE A 22 -10.12 -2.59 3.47
N VAL A 23 -10.19 -1.27 3.60
CA VAL A 23 -9.30 -0.32 2.93
C VAL A 23 -8.59 0.50 4.00
N ILE A 24 -7.26 0.58 3.87
CA ILE A 24 -6.41 1.48 4.64
C ILE A 24 -5.90 2.54 3.68
N ILE A 25 -6.04 3.79 4.09
CA ILE A 25 -5.60 4.96 3.33
C ILE A 25 -4.48 5.60 4.14
N CYS A 26 -3.28 5.64 3.56
CA CYS A 26 -2.12 6.27 4.19
C CYS A 26 -1.62 7.41 3.31
N THR A 27 -1.30 8.54 3.92
CA THR A 27 -0.57 9.61 3.23
C THR A 27 0.90 9.24 3.15
N VAL A 28 1.49 9.34 1.96
CA VAL A 28 2.92 9.09 1.74
C VAL A 28 3.59 10.37 1.26
N SER A 29 4.77 10.65 1.81
CA SER A 29 5.54 11.84 1.45
C SER A 29 6.05 11.78 0.01
N SER A 30 6.32 10.57 -0.52
CA SER A 30 6.71 10.38 -1.91
C SER A 30 6.28 9.02 -2.48
N LYS A 31 6.32 8.90 -3.81
CA LYS A 31 6.13 7.63 -4.55
C LYS A 31 7.37 6.72 -4.55
N ARG A 32 8.40 7.03 -3.77
CA ARG A 32 9.59 6.16 -3.69
C ARG A 32 9.23 4.83 -3.04
N ALA A 33 9.81 3.76 -3.55
CA ALA A 33 9.61 2.42 -3.02
C ALA A 33 10.04 2.27 -1.54
N SER A 34 11.02 3.07 -1.09
CA SER A 34 11.43 3.14 0.31
C SER A 34 10.28 3.60 1.22
N ASP A 35 9.64 4.70 0.85
CA ASP A 35 8.64 5.36 1.70
C ASP A 35 7.37 4.52 1.77
N VAL A 36 7.01 3.88 0.66
CA VAL A 36 5.90 2.92 0.63
C VAL A 36 6.23 1.64 1.38
N ALA A 37 7.49 1.18 1.37
CA ALA A 37 7.90 0.03 2.18
C ALA A 37 7.76 0.31 3.68
N PHE A 38 8.10 1.51 4.15
CA PHE A 38 7.88 1.91 5.55
C PHE A 38 6.39 1.89 5.91
N GLN A 39 5.53 2.49 5.08
CA GLN A 39 4.08 2.48 5.34
C GLN A 39 3.48 1.06 5.30
N LEU A 40 3.92 0.21 4.38
CA LEU A 40 3.50 -1.19 4.34
C LEU A 40 3.97 -1.97 5.56
N LEU A 41 5.17 -1.68 6.06
CA LEU A 41 5.69 -2.32 7.27
C LEU A 41 4.79 -2.02 8.47
N ASP A 42 4.36 -0.77 8.64
CA ASP A 42 3.43 -0.39 9.71
C ASP A 42 2.11 -1.16 9.62
N ILE A 43 1.56 -1.30 8.39
CA ILE A 43 0.36 -2.11 8.14
C ILE A 43 0.60 -3.58 8.50
N PHE A 44 1.75 -4.15 8.13
CA PHE A 44 2.07 -5.56 8.41
C PHE A 44 2.31 -5.82 9.89
N LEU A 45 2.87 -4.85 10.61
CA LEU A 45 3.04 -4.95 12.07
C LEU A 45 1.70 -4.85 12.80
N LEU A 46 0.73 -4.10 12.26
CA LEU A 46 -0.58 -3.93 12.88
C LEU A 46 -1.55 -5.09 12.57
N PHE A 47 -1.59 -5.55 11.32
CA PHE A 47 -2.56 -6.55 10.86
C PHE A 47 -1.96 -7.93 10.56
N GLY A 48 -0.64 -8.04 10.63
CA GLY A 48 0.11 -9.22 10.17
C GLY A 48 0.52 -9.13 8.70
N THR A 49 1.51 -9.93 8.35
CA THR A 49 2.04 -10.01 6.98
C THR A 49 1.04 -10.74 6.07
N PRO A 50 0.66 -10.17 4.91
CA PRO A 50 -0.20 -10.86 3.96
C PRO A 50 0.55 -12.03 3.29
N SER A 51 -0.16 -13.11 2.98
CA SER A 51 0.42 -14.23 2.22
C SER A 51 0.70 -13.87 0.76
N ILE A 52 -0.02 -12.89 0.18
CA ILE A 52 0.13 -12.41 -1.19
C ILE A 52 0.03 -10.89 -1.19
N LEU A 53 1.04 -10.22 -1.74
CA LEU A 53 1.03 -8.77 -1.98
C LEU A 53 0.97 -8.52 -3.49
N GLN A 54 -0.09 -7.83 -3.94
CA GLN A 54 -0.28 -7.47 -5.35
C GLN A 54 -0.12 -5.96 -5.53
N SER A 55 0.77 -5.57 -6.43
CA SER A 55 1.02 -4.19 -6.83
C SER A 55 1.51 -4.18 -8.29
N ASP A 56 1.64 -3.00 -8.90
CA ASP A 56 2.22 -2.86 -10.24
C ASP A 56 3.64 -3.47 -10.28
N LYS A 57 3.96 -4.20 -11.35
CA LYS A 57 5.12 -5.10 -11.44
C LYS A 57 6.44 -4.37 -11.19
N GLU A 58 6.60 -3.19 -11.78
CA GLU A 58 7.83 -2.39 -11.66
C GLU A 58 8.00 -1.80 -10.25
N PHE A 59 6.90 -1.45 -9.59
CA PHE A 59 6.91 -0.88 -8.26
C PHE A 59 7.13 -1.93 -7.17
N THR A 60 6.57 -3.12 -7.36
CA THR A 60 6.60 -4.23 -6.39
C THR A 60 8.02 -4.70 -6.09
N ALA A 61 8.88 -4.83 -7.10
CA ALA A 61 10.25 -5.31 -6.90
C ALA A 61 11.07 -4.37 -6.01
N GLY A 62 10.92 -3.05 -6.19
CA GLY A 62 11.58 -2.03 -5.37
C GLY A 62 11.09 -2.06 -3.92
N VAL A 63 9.78 -2.16 -3.72
CA VAL A 63 9.17 -2.20 -2.39
C VAL A 63 9.60 -3.45 -1.63
N ILE A 64 9.58 -4.61 -2.29
CA ILE A 64 10.03 -5.89 -1.73
C ILE A 64 11.48 -5.82 -1.27
N LYS A 65 12.36 -5.22 -2.09
CA LYS A 65 13.77 -5.03 -1.73
C LYS A 65 13.92 -4.20 -0.46
N ASN A 66 13.20 -3.08 -0.37
CA ASN A 66 13.24 -2.21 0.82
C ASN A 66 12.63 -2.90 2.05
N LEU A 67 11.54 -3.63 1.90
CA LEU A 67 10.95 -4.41 3.00
C LEU A 67 11.91 -5.47 3.55
N LYS A 68 12.65 -6.19 2.68
CA LYS A 68 13.67 -7.15 3.12
C LYS A 68 14.88 -6.51 3.81
N LEU A 69 15.22 -5.27 3.44
CA LEU A 69 16.26 -4.51 4.14
C LEU A 69 15.82 -4.13 5.55
N LEU A 70 14.55 -3.71 5.70
CA LEU A 70 13.97 -3.31 6.99
C LEU A 70 13.64 -4.50 7.89
N TRP A 71 13.21 -5.61 7.29
CA TRP A 71 12.83 -6.83 7.99
C TRP A 71 13.43 -8.07 7.29
N PRO A 72 14.70 -8.42 7.59
CA PRO A 72 15.40 -9.50 6.89
C PRO A 72 14.76 -10.88 7.03
N GLN A 73 14.03 -11.12 8.13
CA GLN A 73 13.32 -12.38 8.39
C GLN A 73 11.97 -12.48 7.66
N LEU A 74 11.55 -11.42 6.96
CA LEU A 74 10.30 -11.40 6.21
C LEU A 74 10.34 -12.38 5.02
N THR A 75 9.57 -13.45 5.14
CA THR A 75 9.43 -14.46 4.07
C THR A 75 8.17 -14.16 3.25
N MET A 76 8.35 -13.56 2.08
CA MET A 76 7.26 -13.32 1.12
C MET A 76 7.11 -14.50 0.17
N VAL A 77 5.97 -15.18 0.25
CA VAL A 77 5.63 -16.29 -0.64
C VAL A 77 5.01 -15.71 -1.93
N HIS A 78 5.65 -15.93 -3.07
CA HIS A 78 5.06 -15.56 -4.36
C HIS A 78 4.04 -16.61 -4.78
N GLY A 79 2.75 -16.25 -4.78
CA GLY A 79 1.73 -17.02 -5.48
C GLY A 79 1.97 -16.97 -7.00
N ARG A 80 1.64 -18.05 -7.73
CA ARG A 80 1.70 -18.03 -9.21
C ARG A 80 0.74 -16.96 -9.74
N PRO A 81 1.11 -16.18 -10.77
CA PRO A 81 0.23 -15.17 -11.34
C PRO A 81 -1.07 -15.84 -11.81
N ARG A 82 -2.22 -15.44 -11.25
CA ARG A 82 -3.53 -15.75 -11.82
C ARG A 82 -4.14 -14.46 -12.37
N HIS A 83 -4.71 -14.61 -13.55
CA HIS A 83 -5.33 -13.63 -14.44
C HIS A 83 -5.73 -12.26 -13.82
N PRO A 84 -5.35 -11.12 -14.41
CA PRO A 84 -5.70 -9.81 -13.89
C PRO A 84 -7.13 -9.44 -14.30
N GLN A 85 -8.07 -9.63 -13.37
CA GLN A 85 -9.43 -9.07 -13.48
C GLN A 85 -9.83 -8.28 -12.22
N SER A 86 -8.92 -8.13 -11.25
CA SER A 86 -9.20 -7.60 -9.90
C SER A 86 -8.86 -6.13 -9.66
N GLN A 87 -8.33 -5.38 -10.64
CA GLN A 87 -7.97 -3.97 -10.45
C GLN A 87 -9.18 -3.01 -10.33
N GLY A 88 -10.36 -3.38 -10.84
CA GLY A 88 -11.56 -2.54 -10.77
C GLY A 88 -12.11 -2.29 -9.35
N SER A 89 -11.63 -3.00 -8.33
CA SER A 89 -12.00 -2.70 -6.93
C SER A 89 -11.15 -1.58 -6.33
N ILE A 90 -9.90 -1.47 -6.78
CA ILE A 90 -8.98 -0.37 -6.39
C ILE A 90 -9.42 0.91 -7.10
N GLU A 91 -9.80 0.84 -8.38
CA GLU A 91 -10.34 1.98 -9.13
C GLU A 91 -11.62 2.53 -8.50
N ARG A 92 -12.53 1.66 -8.05
CA ARG A 92 -13.73 2.06 -7.28
C ARG A 92 -13.38 2.69 -5.94
N ALA A 93 -12.48 2.08 -5.17
CA ALA A 93 -12.03 2.66 -3.90
C ALA A 93 -11.37 4.03 -4.09
N ASN A 94 -10.57 4.21 -5.14
CA ASN A 94 -9.98 5.50 -5.47
C ASN A 94 -11.06 6.54 -5.86
N GLY A 95 -12.13 6.11 -6.54
CA GLY A 95 -13.29 6.96 -6.82
C GLY A 95 -13.98 7.46 -5.54
N ASP A 96 -14.22 6.57 -4.58
CA ASP A 96 -14.86 6.92 -3.30
C ASP A 96 -13.99 7.86 -2.44
N ILE A 97 -12.66 7.73 -2.52
CA ILE A 97 -11.73 8.59 -1.78
C ILE A 97 -11.75 10.04 -2.29
N ASN A 98 -11.90 10.25 -3.61
CA ASN A 98 -11.98 11.60 -4.18
C ASN A 98 -13.26 12.35 -3.75
N PHE A 99 -14.30 11.66 -3.28
CA PHE A 99 -15.53 12.28 -2.79
C PHE A 99 -15.45 12.77 -1.33
N LEU A 100 -14.41 12.38 -0.58
CA LEU A 100 -14.18 12.84 0.79
C LEU A 100 -13.34 14.13 0.87
N ASP A 101 -12.85 14.62 -0.27
CA ASP A 101 -12.06 15.87 -0.41
C ASP A 101 -12.91 17.05 -0.98
N VAL A 102 -14.21 17.16 -0.60
CA VAL A 102 -15.08 18.31 -0.91
C VAL A 102 -15.39 19.13 0.34
#